data_AF-A0A1A8HXM1-F1
#
_entry.id   AF-A0A1A8HXM1-F1
#
_cell.length_a   1.000
_cell.length_b   1.000
_cell.length_c   1.000
_cell.angle_alpha   90.00
_cell.angle_beta   90.00
_cell.angle_gamma   90.00
#
_symmetry.space_group_name_H-M   'P 1'
#
loop_
_entity.id
_entity.type
_entity.pdbx_description
1 polymer ?
#
loop_
_entity_poly.entity_id
_entity_poly.type
_entity_poly.pdbx_seq_one_letter_code
_entity_poly.pdbx_strand_id
1 'polypeptide(L)'
;MICFPFCYEVTLLIMVETTLVILMIFLGTRLSIPVTLLKEGSRAISHIMSTLFYPLITFLLLAICVSYSAVTAVFLASSGEAVYKVTAADDQCVYANLTCSLLTFNQTNVTKVCPGARCMFAFYGGESVYHQYILVLHLCNLFVVLWLVNFIYALGQCTLAGAFASYYWAPRKPKDIPPFPLYSSFSRAIRYHTGSLAFGSLILAWVQVVRVVLMYLDHKLKGSQNCVARFLVCCLRCCFWSLERFIKFLNKNAYIMIAIYGKNFCTSSKDAFSLLMRNILRVATLDCITWFLLFIGKLFIAGVASILTLVFLRLFQEFLPTVNYVLVPIVMVIIGSYMIANGFFNVFCTCVETLFLCFCEDLERNDGSSSKPYYISPGLHKILRKGEERAKSCASS
;
A
#
# COMPACT_ATOMS: atom_id res chain seq x y z
N MET A 1 -0.84 45.01 5.64
CA MET A 1 -1.91 44.39 4.81
C MET A 1 -1.80 42.86 4.68
N ILE A 2 -0.69 42.23 5.09
CA ILE A 2 -0.46 40.76 4.97
C ILE A 2 -1.18 39.94 6.07
N CYS A 3 -1.58 40.54 7.20
CA CYS A 3 -2.25 39.82 8.30
C CYS A 3 -3.66 39.30 7.98
N PHE A 4 -4.41 39.96 7.09
CA PHE A 4 -5.81 39.62 6.81
C PHE A 4 -6.00 38.28 6.05
N PRO A 5 -5.30 38.03 4.92
CA PRO A 5 -5.43 36.76 4.21
C PRO A 5 -4.90 35.56 5.02
N PHE A 6 -3.86 35.73 5.82
CA PHE A 6 -3.32 34.66 6.67
C PHE A 6 -4.25 34.27 7.82
N CYS A 7 -4.83 35.26 8.51
CA CYS A 7 -5.77 34.99 9.60
C CYS A 7 -7.00 34.22 9.08
N TYR A 8 -7.42 34.50 7.86
CA TYR A 8 -8.49 33.79 7.18
C TYR A 8 -8.13 32.33 6.89
N GLU A 9 -6.95 32.02 6.34
CA GLU A 9 -6.52 30.65 6.04
C GLU A 9 -6.41 29.78 7.30
N VAL A 10 -5.82 30.30 8.37
CA VAL A 10 -5.70 29.59 9.65
C VAL A 10 -7.09 29.37 10.28
N THR A 11 -7.95 30.38 10.26
CA THR A 11 -9.31 30.26 10.79
C THR A 11 -10.10 29.23 10.01
N LEU A 12 -9.99 29.19 8.68
CA LEU A 12 -10.66 28.20 7.84
C LEU A 12 -10.20 26.77 8.16
N LEU A 13 -8.89 26.55 8.32
CA LEU A 13 -8.37 25.23 8.70
C LEU A 13 -8.85 24.81 10.11
N ILE A 14 -8.87 25.73 11.08
CA ILE A 14 -9.39 25.43 12.42
C ILE A 14 -10.90 25.09 12.35
N MET A 15 -11.68 25.79 11.54
CA MET A 15 -13.10 25.48 11.32
C MET A 15 -13.31 24.10 10.68
N VAL A 16 -12.45 23.71 9.74
CA VAL A 16 -12.48 22.36 9.15
C VAL A 16 -12.13 21.31 10.21
N GLU A 17 -11.05 21.50 10.97
CA GLU A 17 -10.62 20.56 12.02
C GLU A 17 -11.66 20.40 13.12
N THR A 18 -12.27 21.49 13.59
CA THR A 18 -13.37 21.44 14.57
C THR A 18 -14.58 20.69 14.03
N THR A 19 -14.92 20.87 12.75
CA THR A 19 -15.99 20.11 12.09
C THR A 19 -15.66 18.61 12.03
N LEU A 20 -14.41 18.24 11.71
CA LEU A 20 -13.96 16.84 11.72
C LEU A 20 -14.07 16.22 13.12
N VAL A 21 -13.70 16.96 14.18
CA VAL A 21 -13.81 16.49 15.57
C VAL A 21 -15.28 16.27 15.96
N ILE A 22 -16.16 17.22 15.65
CA ILE A 22 -17.60 17.10 15.92
C ILE A 22 -18.17 15.87 15.20
N LEU A 23 -17.78 15.66 13.93
CA LEU A 23 -18.17 14.49 13.15
C LEU A 23 -17.69 13.19 13.82
N MET A 24 -16.44 13.12 14.29
CA MET A 24 -15.90 11.96 15.00
C MET A 24 -16.67 11.66 16.31
N ILE A 25 -17.01 12.69 17.08
CA ILE A 25 -17.82 12.53 18.31
C ILE A 25 -19.21 12.01 17.95
N PHE A 26 -19.87 12.59 16.95
CA PHE A 26 -21.19 12.16 16.50
C PHE A 26 -21.18 10.70 16.05
N LEU A 27 -20.23 10.29 15.22
CA LEU A 27 -20.07 8.90 14.78
C LEU A 27 -19.82 7.96 15.96
N GLY A 28 -19.00 8.38 16.93
CA GLY A 28 -18.75 7.66 18.17
C GLY A 28 -20.02 7.36 18.96
N THR A 29 -20.96 8.30 19.00
CA THR A 29 -22.24 8.13 19.71
C THR A 29 -23.26 7.26 18.96
N ARG A 30 -23.25 7.26 17.62
CA ARG A 30 -24.23 6.53 16.79
C ARG A 30 -23.81 5.10 16.47
N LEU A 31 -22.50 4.83 16.38
CA LEU A 31 -21.95 3.55 15.91
C LEU A 31 -21.34 2.74 17.05
N SER A 32 -22.12 2.48 18.10
CA SER A 32 -21.59 1.89 19.35
C SER A 32 -20.90 0.52 19.16
N ILE A 33 -21.37 -0.30 18.22
CA ILE A 33 -20.85 -1.67 18.03
C ILE A 33 -19.42 -1.62 17.43
N PRO A 34 -19.17 -1.04 16.24
CA PRO A 34 -17.83 -1.00 15.68
C PRO A 34 -16.88 -0.15 16.52
N VAL A 35 -17.34 0.96 17.10
CA VAL A 35 -16.53 1.80 18.00
C VAL A 35 -16.01 1.00 19.21
N THR A 36 -16.79 0.05 19.73
CA THR A 36 -16.31 -0.82 20.81
C THR A 36 -15.17 -1.72 20.32
N LEU A 37 -15.29 -2.30 19.12
CA LEU A 37 -14.22 -3.09 18.54
C LEU A 37 -12.96 -2.24 18.27
N LEU A 38 -13.13 -1.00 17.80
CA LEU A 38 -12.03 -0.05 17.66
C LEU A 38 -11.35 0.26 19.00
N LYS A 39 -12.13 0.41 20.08
CA LYS A 39 -11.62 0.60 21.44
C LYS A 39 -10.83 -0.61 21.94
N GLU A 40 -11.29 -1.83 21.64
CA GLU A 40 -10.52 -3.05 21.92
C GLU A 40 -9.26 -3.14 21.05
N GLY A 41 -9.32 -2.70 19.78
CA GLY A 41 -8.16 -2.56 18.91
C GLY A 41 -7.10 -1.60 19.46
N SER A 42 -7.54 -0.44 19.97
CA SER A 42 -6.66 0.52 20.67
C SER A 42 -6.02 -0.11 21.91
N ARG A 43 -6.77 -0.89 22.71
CA ARG A 43 -6.22 -1.62 23.85
C ARG A 43 -5.19 -2.65 23.43
N ALA A 44 -5.47 -3.45 22.40
CA ALA A 44 -4.53 -4.44 21.86
C ALA A 44 -3.20 -3.78 21.46
N ILE A 45 -3.27 -2.67 20.74
CA ILE A 45 -2.09 -1.89 20.33
C ILE A 45 -1.36 -1.32 21.55
N SER A 46 -2.08 -0.83 22.56
CA SER A 46 -1.44 -0.31 23.79
C SER A 46 -0.69 -1.40 24.57
N HIS A 47 -1.13 -2.66 24.48
CA HIS A 47 -0.41 -3.80 25.08
C HIS A 47 0.74 -4.30 24.20
N ILE A 48 0.69 -4.07 22.89
CA ILE A 48 1.73 -4.44 21.93
C ILE A 48 2.24 -3.19 21.19
N MET A 49 2.78 -2.22 21.94
CA MET A 49 3.19 -0.93 21.38
C MET A 49 4.24 -1.04 20.28
N SER A 50 5.04 -2.12 20.28
CA SER A 50 6.02 -2.38 19.21
C SER A 50 5.38 -2.47 17.82
N THR A 51 4.09 -2.84 17.72
CA THR A 51 3.35 -2.89 16.45
C THR A 51 3.25 -1.51 15.78
N LEU A 52 3.22 -0.42 16.55
CA LEU A 52 3.17 0.96 16.01
C LEU A 52 4.45 1.32 15.24
N PHE A 53 5.58 0.70 15.56
CA PHE A 53 6.85 0.96 14.86
C PHE A 53 7.05 0.06 13.62
N TYR A 54 6.20 -0.96 13.43
CA TYR A 54 6.29 -1.87 12.30
C TYR A 54 6.23 -1.20 10.90
N PRO A 55 5.47 -0.09 10.70
CA PRO A 55 5.51 0.65 9.44
C PRO A 55 6.92 1.10 9.06
N LEU A 56 7.78 1.46 10.01
CA LEU A 56 9.18 1.85 9.73
C LEU A 56 9.98 0.68 9.15
N ILE A 57 9.78 -0.52 9.69
CA ILE A 57 10.38 -1.76 9.14
C ILE A 57 9.86 -2.00 7.73
N THR A 58 8.55 -1.84 7.50
CA THR A 58 7.95 -1.99 6.17
C THR A 58 8.53 -0.99 5.18
N PHE A 59 8.65 0.29 5.55
CA PHE A 59 9.25 1.33 4.71
C PHE A 59 10.71 1.03 4.39
N LEU A 60 11.51 0.58 5.37
CA LEU A 60 12.90 0.19 5.16
C LEU A 60 13.01 -0.97 4.15
N LEU A 61 12.21 -2.02 4.31
CA LEU A 61 12.20 -3.16 3.39
C LEU A 61 11.76 -2.75 1.98
N LEU A 62 10.76 -1.89 1.85
CA LEU A 62 10.32 -1.36 0.56
C LEU A 62 11.40 -0.49 -0.09
N ALA A 63 12.08 0.36 0.68
CA ALA A 63 13.18 1.19 0.19
C ALA A 63 14.34 0.33 -0.35
N ILE A 64 14.72 -0.74 0.37
CA ILE A 64 15.73 -1.71 -0.08
C ILE A 64 15.29 -2.41 -1.37
N CYS A 65 14.04 -2.85 -1.44
CA CYS A 65 13.49 -3.52 -2.61
C CYS A 65 13.49 -2.62 -3.86
N VAL A 66 12.99 -1.38 -3.72
CA VAL A 66 12.92 -0.41 -4.81
C VAL A 66 14.32 0.05 -5.23
N SER A 67 15.24 0.28 -4.28
CA SER A 67 16.62 0.67 -4.61
C SER A 67 17.35 -0.44 -5.35
N TYR A 68 17.21 -1.70 -4.91
CA TYR A 68 17.79 -2.84 -5.62
C TYR A 68 17.26 -2.97 -7.05
N SER A 69 15.94 -2.81 -7.24
CA SER A 69 15.31 -2.83 -8.56
C SER A 69 15.78 -1.66 -9.44
N ALA A 70 15.95 -0.47 -8.88
CA ALA A 70 16.41 0.72 -9.60
C ALA A 70 17.87 0.56 -10.03
N VAL A 71 18.74 0.09 -9.13
CA VAL A 71 20.13 -0.22 -9.42
C VAL A 71 20.21 -1.26 -10.53
N THR A 72 19.45 -2.36 -10.42
CA THR A 72 19.36 -3.40 -11.45
C THR A 72 18.94 -2.81 -12.80
N ALA A 73 17.90 -1.97 -12.83
CA ALA A 73 17.47 -1.31 -14.06
C ALA A 73 18.56 -0.41 -14.67
N VAL A 74 19.30 0.35 -13.86
CA VAL A 74 20.42 1.17 -14.33
C VAL A 74 21.52 0.29 -14.93
N PHE A 75 21.91 -0.78 -14.23
CA PHE A 75 22.92 -1.72 -14.73
C PHE A 75 22.49 -2.39 -16.04
N LEU A 76 21.22 -2.77 -16.19
CA LEU A 76 20.68 -3.30 -17.45
C LEU A 76 20.72 -2.26 -18.58
N ALA A 77 20.39 -1.00 -18.29
CA ALA A 77 20.38 0.07 -19.28
C ALA A 77 21.79 0.51 -19.71
N SER A 78 22.79 0.35 -18.83
CA SER A 78 24.18 0.73 -19.07
C SER A 78 25.10 -0.45 -19.39
N SER A 79 24.57 -1.67 -19.57
CA SER A 79 25.39 -2.84 -19.85
C SER A 79 25.87 -2.85 -21.30
N GLY A 80 27.16 -3.17 -21.51
CA GLY A 80 27.78 -3.27 -22.83
C GLY A 80 28.72 -2.11 -23.14
N GLU A 81 29.42 -2.22 -24.26
CA GLU A 81 30.33 -1.18 -24.76
C GLU A 81 29.54 -0.02 -25.39
N ALA A 82 30.01 1.22 -25.20
CA ALA A 82 29.37 2.39 -25.79
C ALA A 82 29.56 2.41 -27.32
N VAL A 83 28.47 2.39 -28.07
CA VAL A 83 28.49 2.50 -29.53
C VAL A 83 28.18 3.93 -29.95
N TYR A 84 29.10 4.50 -30.72
CA TYR A 84 28.98 5.84 -31.29
C TYR A 84 28.69 5.74 -32.78
N LYS A 85 27.80 6.60 -33.28
CA LYS A 85 27.42 6.66 -34.69
C LYS A 85 27.61 8.06 -35.25
N VAL A 86 27.89 8.12 -36.54
CA VAL A 86 28.00 9.39 -37.27
C VAL A 86 26.60 9.98 -37.51
N THR A 87 26.39 11.19 -37.00
CA THR A 87 25.23 12.03 -37.30
C THR A 87 25.66 13.22 -38.14
N ALA A 88 25.04 13.38 -39.31
CA ALA A 88 25.26 14.51 -40.21
C ALA A 88 23.93 15.28 -40.38
N ALA A 89 24.01 16.60 -40.58
CA ALA A 89 22.84 17.44 -40.89
C ALA A 89 22.44 17.34 -42.37
N ASP A 90 23.32 16.81 -43.22
CA ASP A 90 23.08 16.56 -44.63
C ASP A 90 22.57 15.13 -44.84
N ASP A 91 21.35 15.00 -45.36
CA ASP A 91 20.71 13.73 -45.66
C ASP A 91 21.43 12.94 -46.78
N GLN A 92 22.34 13.56 -47.53
CA GLN A 92 23.15 12.89 -48.56
C GLN A 92 24.48 12.31 -48.03
N CYS A 93 24.74 12.39 -46.72
CA CYS A 93 25.98 11.86 -46.17
C CYS A 93 26.04 10.33 -46.23
N VAL A 94 26.96 9.79 -47.05
CA VAL A 94 27.19 8.35 -47.23
C VAL A 94 27.62 7.65 -45.92
N TYR A 95 28.19 8.40 -44.98
CA TYR A 95 28.66 7.88 -43.70
C TYR A 95 27.63 7.93 -42.57
N ALA A 96 26.40 8.39 -42.82
CA ALA A 96 25.36 8.49 -41.80
C ALA A 96 25.05 7.10 -41.18
N ASN A 97 24.82 7.06 -39.86
CA ASN A 97 24.52 5.84 -39.08
C ASN A 97 25.62 4.76 -39.00
N LEU A 98 26.79 4.96 -39.62
CA LEU A 98 27.94 4.08 -39.46
C LEU A 98 28.59 4.28 -38.09
N THR A 99 29.18 3.21 -37.56
CA THR A 99 29.90 3.22 -36.28
C THR A 99 31.21 4.00 -36.39
N CYS A 100 31.48 4.84 -35.39
CA CYS A 100 32.69 5.67 -35.32
C CYS A 100 33.35 5.55 -33.95
N SER A 101 34.64 5.89 -33.89
CA SER A 101 35.37 6.03 -32.63
C SER A 101 35.66 7.51 -32.38
N LEU A 102 35.36 7.99 -31.17
CA LEU A 102 35.61 9.38 -30.78
C LEU A 102 37.07 9.81 -30.97
N LEU A 103 38.01 8.88 -30.77
CA LEU A 103 39.45 9.16 -30.83
C LEU A 103 39.95 9.35 -32.28
N THR A 104 39.41 8.59 -33.23
CA THR A 104 39.88 8.59 -34.62
C THR A 104 39.00 9.42 -35.55
N PHE A 105 37.79 9.82 -35.12
CA PHE A 105 36.80 10.48 -35.97
C PHE A 105 37.34 11.69 -36.73
N ASN A 106 38.08 12.59 -36.07
CA ASN A 106 38.62 13.80 -36.70
C ASN A 106 39.66 13.54 -37.79
N GLN A 107 40.29 12.36 -37.79
CA GLN A 107 41.31 11.97 -38.77
C GLN A 107 40.73 11.19 -39.96
N THR A 108 39.45 10.80 -39.90
CA THR A 108 38.79 10.03 -40.96
C THR A 108 38.35 10.92 -42.12
N ASN A 109 38.12 10.31 -43.28
CA ASN A 109 37.56 11.02 -44.45
C ASN A 109 36.11 11.48 -44.23
N VAL A 110 35.45 11.04 -43.16
CA VAL A 110 34.05 11.39 -42.84
C VAL A 110 33.87 12.90 -42.68
N THR A 111 34.79 13.57 -41.98
CA THR A 111 34.75 15.03 -41.76
C THR A 111 35.04 15.83 -43.02
N LYS A 112 35.74 15.24 -44.00
CA LYS A 112 36.03 15.86 -45.30
C LYS A 112 34.87 15.71 -46.29
N VAL A 113 34.20 14.56 -46.28
CA VAL A 113 33.10 14.24 -47.20
C VAL A 113 31.77 14.83 -46.70
N CYS A 114 31.55 14.83 -45.38
CA CYS A 114 30.34 15.37 -44.76
C CYS A 114 30.71 16.50 -43.78
N PRO A 115 30.84 17.75 -44.25
CA PRO A 115 31.19 18.88 -43.40
C PRO A 115 30.09 19.08 -42.33
N GLY A 116 30.49 19.09 -41.05
CA GLY A 116 29.56 19.22 -39.92
C GLY A 116 29.06 17.90 -39.33
N ALA A 117 29.48 16.74 -39.85
CA ALA A 117 29.19 15.45 -39.24
C ALA A 117 29.86 15.32 -37.85
N ARG A 118 29.15 14.71 -36.90
CA ARG A 118 29.61 14.47 -35.52
C ARG A 118 29.52 12.99 -35.19
N CYS A 119 30.48 12.48 -34.42
CA CYS A 119 30.39 11.15 -33.83
C CYS A 119 29.69 11.27 -32.47
N MET A 120 28.43 10.85 -32.40
CA MET A 120 27.59 10.97 -31.21
C MET A 120 27.31 9.60 -30.60
N PHE A 121 27.15 9.57 -29.29
CA PHE A 121 26.71 8.36 -28.59
C PHE A 121 25.33 7.95 -29.13
N ALA A 122 25.18 6.66 -29.49
CA ALA A 122 23.92 6.11 -29.95
C ALA A 122 23.25 5.28 -28.84
N PHE A 123 23.93 4.25 -28.34
CA PHE A 123 23.45 3.34 -27.30
C PHE A 123 24.60 2.53 -26.70
N TYR A 124 24.37 1.91 -25.54
CA TYR A 124 25.26 0.86 -25.01
C TYR A 124 24.90 -0.48 -25.65
N GLY A 125 25.89 -1.21 -26.18
CA GLY A 125 25.70 -2.55 -26.75
C GLY A 125 25.64 -2.67 -28.28
N GLY A 126 25.21 -3.83 -28.78
CA GLY A 126 25.17 -4.21 -30.21
C GLY A 126 24.36 -5.50 -30.48
N GLU A 127 24.47 -6.11 -31.67
CA GLU A 127 23.68 -7.27 -32.16
C GLU A 127 23.75 -8.58 -31.34
N SER A 128 24.28 -8.56 -30.12
CA SER A 128 24.28 -9.75 -29.28
C SER A 128 22.85 -10.09 -28.82
N VAL A 129 22.59 -11.39 -28.68
CA VAL A 129 21.30 -11.94 -28.21
C VAL A 129 20.84 -11.24 -26.93
N TYR A 130 21.75 -10.93 -26.01
CA TYR A 130 21.45 -10.20 -24.78
C TYR A 130 20.79 -8.83 -25.02
N HIS A 131 21.29 -8.02 -25.95
CA HIS A 131 20.74 -6.67 -26.20
C HIS A 131 19.36 -6.72 -26.88
N GLN A 132 19.06 -7.79 -27.63
CA GLN A 132 17.71 -8.02 -28.16
C GLN A 132 16.67 -8.27 -27.05
N TYR A 133 17.09 -8.84 -25.92
CA TYR A 133 16.22 -9.17 -24.79
C TYR A 133 16.26 -8.15 -23.63
N ILE A 134 16.99 -7.02 -23.73
CA ILE A 134 17.07 -6.00 -22.67
C ILE A 134 15.68 -5.53 -22.22
N LEU A 135 14.76 -5.31 -23.17
CA LEU A 135 13.39 -4.92 -22.85
C LEU A 135 12.68 -6.00 -22.02
N VAL A 136 12.85 -7.28 -22.36
CA VAL A 136 12.28 -8.41 -21.60
C VAL A 136 12.87 -8.47 -20.20
N LEU A 137 14.18 -8.25 -20.06
CA LEU A 137 14.85 -8.23 -18.76
C LEU A 137 14.36 -7.06 -17.89
N HIS A 138 14.12 -5.88 -18.46
CA HIS A 138 13.48 -4.77 -17.74
C HIS A 138 12.06 -5.11 -17.29
N LEU A 139 11.26 -5.79 -18.13
CA LEU A 139 9.93 -6.25 -17.76
C LEU A 139 9.98 -7.32 -16.66
N CYS A 140 10.96 -8.23 -16.69
CA CYS A 140 11.19 -9.20 -15.63
C CYS A 140 11.57 -8.51 -14.32
N ASN A 141 12.48 -7.52 -14.35
CA ASN A 141 12.84 -6.72 -13.17
C ASN A 141 11.62 -5.98 -12.59
N LEU A 142 10.78 -5.40 -13.45
CA LEU A 142 9.53 -4.76 -13.03
C LEU A 142 8.55 -5.75 -12.40
N PHE A 143 8.43 -6.96 -12.95
CA PHE A 143 7.60 -8.02 -12.37
C PHE A 143 8.13 -8.45 -10.99
N VAL A 144 9.44 -8.66 -10.87
CA VAL A 144 10.08 -9.07 -9.62
C VAL A 144 9.89 -8.01 -8.53
N VAL A 145 10.09 -6.72 -8.83
CA VAL A 145 9.87 -5.67 -7.82
C VAL A 145 8.41 -5.57 -7.39
N LEU A 146 7.45 -5.71 -8.33
CA LEU A 146 6.03 -5.76 -7.99
C LEU A 146 5.72 -6.95 -7.07
N TRP A 147 6.27 -8.14 -7.37
CA TRP A 147 6.08 -9.32 -6.54
C TRP A 147 6.70 -9.16 -5.15
N LEU A 148 7.93 -8.66 -5.06
CA LEU A 148 8.62 -8.43 -3.78
C LEU A 148 7.92 -7.37 -2.93
N VAL A 149 7.43 -6.28 -3.53
CA VAL A 149 6.62 -5.27 -2.82
C VAL A 149 5.37 -5.91 -2.21
N ASN A 150 4.62 -6.71 -2.99
CA ASN A 150 3.47 -7.43 -2.45
C ASN A 150 3.87 -8.45 -1.38
N PHE A 151 5.03 -9.10 -1.50
CA PHE A 151 5.55 -10.01 -0.48
C PHE A 151 5.86 -9.29 0.84
N ILE A 152 6.48 -8.11 0.79
CA ILE A 152 6.76 -7.29 1.99
C ILE A 152 5.46 -6.91 2.69
N TYR A 153 4.43 -6.50 1.94
CA TYR A 153 3.10 -6.23 2.52
C TYR A 153 2.45 -7.47 3.14
N ALA A 154 2.54 -8.63 2.48
CA ALA A 154 2.02 -9.90 3.00
C ALA A 154 2.72 -10.31 4.30
N LEU A 155 4.05 -10.18 4.36
CA LEU A 155 4.84 -10.40 5.57
C LEU A 155 4.38 -9.49 6.71
N GLY A 156 4.14 -8.21 6.42
CA GLY A 156 3.63 -7.28 7.41
C GLY A 156 2.25 -7.63 7.94
N GLN A 157 1.32 -7.96 7.05
CA GLN A 157 -0.03 -8.38 7.42
C GLN A 157 -0.02 -9.64 8.28
N CYS A 158 0.71 -10.68 7.87
CA CYS A 158 0.82 -11.93 8.63
C CYS A 158 1.50 -11.71 9.99
N THR A 159 2.53 -10.88 10.05
CA THR A 159 3.26 -10.58 11.29
C THR A 159 2.36 -9.86 12.29
N LEU A 160 1.70 -8.78 11.86
CA LEU A 160 0.78 -8.01 12.70
C LEU A 160 -0.42 -8.86 13.13
N ALA A 161 -1.01 -9.63 12.21
CA ALA A 161 -2.11 -10.54 12.51
C ALA A 161 -1.72 -11.57 13.58
N GLY A 162 -0.55 -12.19 13.48
CA GLY A 162 -0.11 -13.16 14.49
C GLY A 162 0.13 -12.52 15.87
N ALA A 163 0.60 -11.27 15.91
CA ALA A 163 0.76 -10.52 17.15
C ALA A 163 -0.60 -10.20 17.80
N PHE A 164 -1.55 -9.67 17.03
CA PHE A 164 -2.89 -9.34 17.54
C PHE A 164 -3.73 -10.59 17.84
N ALA A 165 -3.55 -11.69 17.11
CA ALA A 165 -4.14 -12.98 17.45
C ALA A 165 -3.60 -13.48 18.79
N SER A 166 -2.30 -13.35 19.06
CA SER A 166 -1.71 -13.71 20.35
C SER A 166 -2.29 -12.88 21.50
N TYR A 167 -2.62 -11.60 21.24
CA TYR A 167 -3.38 -10.78 22.19
C TYR A 167 -4.81 -11.31 22.38
N TYR A 168 -5.56 -11.53 21.29
CA TYR A 168 -6.96 -11.93 21.35
C TYR A 168 -7.14 -13.22 22.15
N TRP A 169 -6.35 -14.25 21.81
CA TRP A 169 -6.44 -15.58 22.39
C TRP A 169 -5.74 -15.73 23.75
N ALA A 170 -5.18 -14.66 24.33
CA ALA A 170 -4.68 -14.67 25.70
C ALA A 170 -5.84 -14.73 26.72
N PRO A 171 -5.93 -15.76 27.60
CA PRO A 171 -7.03 -15.88 28.55
C PRO A 171 -7.12 -14.69 29.52
N ARG A 172 -6.00 -14.29 30.14
CA ARG A 172 -5.93 -13.12 31.03
C ARG A 172 -5.04 -12.06 30.41
N LYS A 173 -5.63 -10.93 30.03
CA LYS A 173 -4.93 -9.78 29.46
C LYS A 173 -4.54 -8.80 30.58
N PRO A 174 -3.28 -8.33 30.69
CA PRO A 174 -2.15 -8.59 29.80
C PRO A 174 -1.24 -9.78 30.20
N LYS A 175 -1.50 -10.44 31.33
CA LYS A 175 -0.58 -11.41 31.95
C LYS A 175 -0.19 -12.60 31.05
N ASP A 176 -1.13 -13.10 30.25
CA ASP A 176 -0.94 -14.29 29.42
C ASP A 176 -0.58 -13.92 27.96
N ILE A 177 -0.32 -12.64 27.65
CA ILE A 177 0.18 -12.24 26.34
C ILE A 177 1.66 -12.66 26.23
N PRO A 178 2.06 -13.40 25.18
CA PRO A 178 3.45 -13.82 25.03
C PRO A 178 4.42 -12.63 25.00
N PRO A 179 5.63 -12.76 25.57
CA PRO A 179 6.64 -11.70 25.48
C PRO A 179 7.07 -11.49 24.02
N PHE A 180 7.24 -10.23 23.64
CA PHE A 180 7.64 -9.82 22.28
C PHE A 180 6.82 -10.48 21.15
N PRO A 181 5.47 -10.37 21.18
CA PRO A 181 4.61 -11.13 20.28
C PRO A 181 4.81 -10.72 18.81
N LEU A 182 5.19 -9.46 18.56
CA LEU A 182 5.56 -8.98 17.23
C LEU A 182 6.78 -9.71 16.65
N TYR A 183 7.86 -9.81 17.42
CA TYR A 183 9.10 -10.47 16.97
C TYR A 183 8.89 -11.97 16.77
N SER A 184 8.21 -12.63 17.72
CA SER A 184 7.87 -14.05 17.62
C SER A 184 7.02 -14.33 16.37
N SER A 185 6.00 -13.49 16.11
CA SER A 185 5.15 -13.58 14.93
C SER A 185 5.94 -13.37 13.63
N PHE A 186 6.82 -12.36 13.59
CA PHE A 186 7.70 -12.08 12.44
C PHE A 186 8.61 -13.27 12.12
N SER A 187 9.26 -13.82 13.14
CA SER A 187 10.15 -14.99 13.01
C SER A 187 9.39 -16.22 12.50
N ARG A 188 8.19 -16.48 13.02
CA ARG A 188 7.30 -17.54 12.52
C ARG A 188 6.90 -17.33 11.06
N ALA A 189 6.55 -16.09 10.68
CA ALA A 189 6.15 -15.76 9.32
C ALA A 189 7.27 -16.08 8.31
N ILE A 190 8.51 -15.69 8.62
CA ILE A 190 9.68 -15.96 7.77
C ILE A 190 10.03 -17.45 7.78
N ARG A 191 10.11 -18.08 8.96
CA ARG A 191 10.60 -19.47 9.08
C ARG A 191 9.62 -20.50 8.51
N TYR A 192 8.31 -20.31 8.70
CA TYR A 192 7.32 -21.34 8.41
C TYR A 192 6.31 -20.96 7.32
N HIS A 193 6.12 -19.66 7.03
CA HIS A 193 5.02 -19.21 6.16
C HIS A 193 5.47 -18.47 4.90
N THR A 194 6.77 -18.28 4.68
CA THR A 194 7.33 -17.60 3.49
C THR A 194 6.75 -18.10 2.18
N GLY A 195 6.62 -19.42 1.99
CA GLY A 195 6.06 -19.97 0.75
C GLY A 195 4.59 -19.58 0.50
N SER A 196 3.76 -19.55 1.56
CA SER A 196 2.35 -19.15 1.45
C SER A 196 2.22 -17.64 1.20
N LEU A 197 3.07 -16.83 1.82
CA LEU A 197 3.11 -15.38 1.60
C LEU A 197 3.59 -15.07 0.17
N ALA A 198 4.64 -15.75 -0.29
CA ALA A 198 5.18 -15.60 -1.65
C ALA A 198 4.15 -15.99 -2.71
N PHE A 199 3.44 -17.10 -2.51
CA PHE A 199 2.39 -17.55 -3.42
C PHE A 199 1.21 -16.56 -3.50
N GLY A 200 0.67 -16.11 -2.37
CA GLY A 200 -0.41 -15.11 -2.36
C GLY A 200 0.02 -13.80 -3.03
N SER A 201 1.24 -13.33 -2.76
CA SER A 201 1.80 -12.13 -3.37
C SER A 201 2.09 -12.29 -4.87
N LEU A 202 2.41 -13.50 -5.33
CA LEU A 202 2.61 -13.80 -6.75
C LEU A 202 1.30 -13.70 -7.53
N ILE A 203 0.21 -14.25 -6.99
CA ILE A 203 -1.14 -14.13 -7.58
C ILE A 203 -1.52 -12.66 -7.73
N LEU A 204 -1.31 -11.87 -6.68
CA LEU A 204 -1.61 -10.43 -6.72
C LEU A 204 -0.74 -9.67 -7.73
N ALA A 205 0.56 -9.98 -7.80
CA ALA A 205 1.48 -9.35 -8.76
C ALA A 205 1.07 -9.63 -10.21
N TRP A 206 0.67 -10.87 -10.53
CA TRP A 206 0.16 -11.21 -11.86
C TRP A 206 -1.09 -10.41 -12.24
N VAL A 207 -2.06 -10.29 -11.34
CA VAL A 207 -3.26 -9.48 -11.58
C VAL A 207 -2.91 -8.01 -11.81
N GLN A 208 -1.94 -7.48 -11.05
CA GLN A 208 -1.45 -6.11 -11.23
C GLN A 208 -0.77 -5.90 -12.58
N VAL A 209 0.03 -6.85 -13.05
CA VAL A 209 0.67 -6.79 -14.37
C VAL A 209 -0.37 -6.73 -15.47
N VAL A 210 -1.39 -7.60 -15.43
CA VAL A 210 -2.49 -7.56 -16.41
C VAL A 210 -3.21 -6.21 -16.37
N ARG A 211 -3.45 -5.65 -15.19
CA ARG A 211 -4.06 -4.31 -15.04
C ARG A 211 -3.20 -3.21 -15.67
N VAL A 212 -1.88 -3.23 -15.48
CA VAL A 212 -0.95 -2.28 -16.08
C VAL A 212 -0.97 -2.39 -17.61
N VAL A 213 -0.96 -3.62 -18.15
CA VAL A 213 -1.08 -3.87 -19.59
C VAL A 213 -2.40 -3.34 -20.15
N LEU A 214 -3.53 -3.59 -19.49
CA LEU A 214 -4.84 -3.07 -19.89
C LEU A 214 -4.88 -1.53 -19.87
N MET A 215 -4.24 -0.90 -18.90
CA MET A 215 -4.13 0.57 -18.84
C MET A 215 -3.26 1.14 -19.97
N TYR A 216 -2.18 0.45 -20.33
CA TYR A 216 -1.36 0.79 -21.48
C TYR A 216 -2.13 0.67 -22.80
N LEU A 217 -2.87 -0.44 -22.98
CA LEU A 217 -3.70 -0.66 -24.17
C LEU A 217 -4.81 0.39 -24.29
N ASP A 218 -5.48 0.73 -23.19
CA ASP A 218 -6.48 1.81 -23.15
C ASP A 218 -5.89 3.14 -23.64
N HIS A 219 -4.68 3.49 -23.18
CA HIS A 219 -3.99 4.69 -23.63
C HIS A 219 -3.66 4.67 -25.13
N LYS A 220 -3.17 3.54 -25.66
CA LYS A 220 -2.86 3.38 -27.09
C LYS A 220 -4.12 3.41 -27.97
N LEU A 221 -5.24 2.89 -27.48
CA LEU A 221 -6.50 2.81 -28.23
C LEU A 221 -7.31 4.12 -28.23
N LYS A 222 -6.89 5.16 -27.50
CA LYS A 222 -7.55 6.48 -27.52
C LYS A 222 -7.61 7.11 -28.92
N GLY A 223 -6.65 6.81 -29.79
CA GLY A 223 -6.63 7.27 -31.19
C GLY A 223 -7.23 6.30 -32.21
N SER A 224 -7.78 5.16 -31.77
CA SER A 224 -8.31 4.13 -32.67
C SER A 224 -9.81 4.31 -32.94
N GLN A 225 -10.23 4.05 -34.18
CA GLN A 225 -11.63 4.05 -34.61
C GLN A 225 -12.37 2.74 -34.27
N ASN A 226 -11.68 1.71 -33.77
CA ASN A 226 -12.28 0.41 -33.48
C ASN A 226 -13.08 0.44 -32.17
N CYS A 227 -14.39 0.69 -32.27
CA CYS A 227 -15.32 0.78 -31.14
C CYS A 227 -15.33 -0.50 -30.28
N VAL A 228 -15.29 -1.68 -30.91
CA VAL A 228 -15.32 -2.98 -30.23
C VAL A 228 -14.08 -3.18 -29.36
N ALA A 229 -12.90 -2.86 -29.87
CA ALA A 229 -11.65 -2.96 -29.10
C ALA A 229 -11.68 -2.06 -27.86
N ARG A 230 -12.18 -0.82 -28.00
CA ARG A 230 -12.33 0.12 -26.88
C ARG A 230 -13.31 -0.40 -25.83
N PHE A 231 -14.45 -0.94 -26.25
CA PHE A 231 -15.43 -1.54 -25.35
C PHE A 231 -14.85 -2.73 -24.57
N LEU A 232 -14.16 -3.66 -25.25
CA LEU A 232 -13.54 -4.82 -24.62
C LEU A 232 -12.46 -4.43 -23.61
N VAL A 233 -11.56 -3.50 -23.95
CA VAL A 233 -10.53 -3.01 -23.01
C VAL A 233 -11.17 -2.32 -21.80
N CYS A 234 -12.24 -1.56 -22.01
CA CYS A 234 -12.98 -0.94 -20.90
C CYS A 234 -13.57 -1.99 -19.94
N CYS A 235 -14.24 -3.02 -20.49
CA CYS A 235 -14.82 -4.11 -19.72
C CYS A 235 -13.75 -4.89 -18.93
N LEU A 236 -12.65 -5.30 -19.60
CA LEU A 236 -11.54 -6.01 -18.97
C LEU A 236 -10.88 -5.17 -17.88
N ARG A 237 -10.70 -3.87 -18.10
CA ARG A 237 -10.14 -2.95 -17.08
C ARG A 237 -11.00 -2.94 -15.82
N CYS A 238 -12.33 -2.88 -15.97
CA CYS A 238 -13.24 -2.96 -14.84
C CYS A 238 -13.16 -4.31 -14.14
N CYS A 239 -13.16 -5.42 -14.89
CA CYS A 239 -13.08 -6.77 -14.34
C CYS A 239 -11.80 -7.00 -13.55
N PHE A 240 -10.64 -6.65 -14.12
CA PHE A 240 -9.34 -6.82 -13.46
C PHE A 240 -9.13 -5.87 -12.29
N TRP A 241 -9.73 -4.68 -12.32
CA TRP A 241 -9.74 -3.78 -11.16
C TRP A 241 -10.55 -4.37 -9.99
N SER A 242 -11.72 -4.96 -10.28
CA SER A 242 -12.51 -5.68 -9.29
C SER A 242 -11.79 -6.94 -8.80
N LEU A 243 -11.14 -7.68 -9.69
CA LEU A 243 -10.35 -8.87 -9.34
C LEU A 243 -9.18 -8.52 -8.43
N GLU A 244 -8.42 -7.44 -8.71
CA GLU A 244 -7.33 -7.01 -7.84
C GLU A 244 -7.83 -6.69 -6.43
N ARG A 245 -8.96 -6.00 -6.32
CA ARG A 245 -9.60 -5.71 -5.02
C ARG A 245 -10.00 -6.99 -4.29
N PHE A 246 -10.60 -7.93 -5.01
CA PHE A 246 -11.02 -9.22 -4.44
C PHE A 246 -9.81 -10.05 -3.99
N ILE A 247 -8.75 -10.15 -4.79
CA ILE A 247 -7.53 -10.88 -4.42
C ILE A 247 -6.82 -10.22 -3.22
N LYS A 248 -6.77 -8.88 -3.15
CA LYS A 248 -6.25 -8.19 -1.96
C LYS A 248 -7.04 -8.54 -0.70
N PHE A 249 -8.37 -8.55 -0.79
CA PHE A 249 -9.24 -8.94 0.31
C PHE A 249 -9.01 -10.41 0.70
N LEU A 250 -8.96 -11.33 -0.26
CA LEU A 250 -8.74 -12.75 0.00
C LEU A 250 -7.37 -12.99 0.65
N ASN A 251 -6.30 -12.44 0.07
CA ASN A 251 -4.93 -12.57 0.58
C ASN A 251 -4.83 -12.08 2.02
N LYS A 252 -5.37 -10.88 2.30
CA LYS A 252 -5.33 -10.26 3.62
C LYS A 252 -5.95 -11.18 4.69
N ASN A 253 -7.14 -11.69 4.43
CA ASN A 253 -7.86 -12.56 5.36
C ASN A 253 -7.22 -13.95 5.46
N ALA A 254 -6.67 -14.47 4.36
CA ALA A 254 -5.90 -15.71 4.36
C ALA A 254 -4.65 -15.59 5.24
N TYR A 255 -3.92 -14.47 5.18
CA TYR A 255 -2.74 -14.24 6.01
C TYR A 255 -3.08 -14.19 7.51
N ILE A 256 -4.26 -13.68 7.88
CA ILE A 256 -4.75 -13.75 9.27
C ILE A 256 -4.95 -15.22 9.68
N MET A 257 -5.63 -16.02 8.86
CA MET A 257 -5.83 -17.45 9.16
C MET A 257 -4.52 -18.26 9.19
N ILE A 258 -3.55 -17.93 8.31
CA ILE A 258 -2.20 -18.50 8.35
C ILE A 258 -1.53 -18.14 9.68
N ALA A 259 -1.64 -16.89 10.14
CA ALA A 259 -1.01 -16.45 11.37
C ALA A 259 -1.58 -17.13 12.62
N ILE A 260 -2.87 -17.51 12.60
CA ILE A 260 -3.57 -18.21 13.70
C ILE A 260 -3.29 -19.72 13.66
N TYR A 261 -3.44 -20.37 12.50
CA TYR A 261 -3.42 -21.84 12.39
C TYR A 261 -2.18 -22.44 11.76
N GLY A 262 -1.38 -21.63 11.07
CA GLY A 262 -0.20 -22.10 10.34
C GLY A 262 -0.50 -23.02 9.14
N LYS A 263 -1.73 -23.03 8.63
CA LYS A 263 -2.10 -23.80 7.42
C LYS A 263 -1.56 -23.13 6.15
N ASN A 264 -1.50 -23.88 5.05
CA ASN A 264 -1.11 -23.34 3.74
C ASN A 264 -2.10 -22.28 3.21
N PHE A 265 -1.67 -21.49 2.21
CA PHE A 265 -2.43 -20.39 1.64
C PHE A 265 -3.84 -20.77 1.16
N CYS A 266 -3.99 -21.84 0.38
CA CYS A 266 -5.28 -22.22 -0.21
C CYS A 266 -6.29 -22.64 0.86
N THR A 267 -5.86 -23.43 1.85
CA THR A 267 -6.73 -23.87 2.96
C THR A 267 -7.14 -22.68 3.81
N SER A 268 -6.18 -21.84 4.19
CA SER A 268 -6.44 -20.62 4.97
C SER A 268 -7.35 -19.63 4.23
N SER A 269 -7.21 -19.51 2.92
CA SER A 269 -8.08 -18.66 2.08
C SER A 269 -9.52 -19.17 2.07
N LYS A 270 -9.70 -20.48 1.92
CA LYS A 270 -11.03 -21.12 1.95
C LYS A 270 -11.69 -20.95 3.32
N ASP A 271 -10.95 -21.22 4.39
CA ASP A 271 -11.45 -21.10 5.77
C ASP A 271 -11.83 -19.64 6.08
N ALA A 272 -10.94 -18.68 5.74
CA ALA A 272 -11.19 -17.26 5.91
C ALA A 272 -12.44 -16.79 5.15
N PHE A 273 -12.52 -17.13 3.86
CA PHE A 273 -13.65 -16.75 3.01
C PHE A 273 -14.98 -17.33 3.52
N SER A 274 -14.99 -18.61 3.91
CA SER A 274 -16.17 -19.28 4.48
C SER A 274 -16.64 -18.61 5.78
N LEU A 275 -15.71 -18.27 6.67
CA LEU A 275 -16.01 -17.57 7.93
C LEU A 275 -16.60 -16.17 7.70
N LEU A 276 -16.00 -15.42 6.78
CA LEU A 276 -16.42 -14.06 6.44
C LEU A 276 -17.77 -14.05 5.72
N MET A 277 -18.02 -15.00 4.81
CA MET A 277 -19.29 -15.08 4.07
C MET A 277 -20.47 -15.36 5.01
N ARG A 278 -20.28 -16.21 6.03
CA ARG A 278 -21.28 -16.48 7.08
C ARG A 278 -21.57 -15.24 7.95
N ASN A 279 -20.64 -14.28 8.02
CA ASN A 279 -20.75 -13.06 8.80
C ASN A 279 -20.74 -11.79 7.94
N ILE A 280 -21.13 -11.88 6.67
CA ILE A 280 -20.88 -10.83 5.66
C ILE A 280 -21.46 -9.47 6.03
N LEU A 281 -22.66 -9.42 6.63
CA LEU A 281 -23.28 -8.17 7.07
C LEU A 281 -22.45 -7.45 8.15
N ARG A 282 -21.85 -8.21 9.07
CA ARG A 282 -20.99 -7.66 10.13
C ARG A 282 -19.68 -7.17 9.55
N VAL A 283 -19.07 -7.96 8.66
CA VAL A 283 -17.84 -7.61 7.94
C VAL A 283 -18.04 -6.29 7.20
N ALA A 284 -19.06 -6.20 6.35
CA ALA A 284 -19.33 -5.02 5.53
C ALA A 284 -19.56 -3.76 6.39
N THR A 285 -20.34 -3.89 7.46
CA THR A 285 -20.62 -2.76 8.37
C THR A 285 -19.35 -2.28 9.07
N LEU A 286 -18.55 -3.21 9.58
CA LEU A 286 -17.29 -2.92 10.25
C LEU A 286 -16.27 -2.30 9.30
N ASP A 287 -16.10 -2.87 8.12
CA ASP A 287 -15.13 -2.40 7.12
C ASP A 287 -15.48 -0.98 6.67
N CYS A 288 -16.76 -0.71 6.38
CA CYS A 288 -17.21 0.63 6.00
C CYS A 288 -16.92 1.67 7.08
N ILE A 289 -17.23 1.36 8.35
CA ILE A 289 -17.08 2.29 9.47
C ILE A 289 -15.62 2.49 9.83
N THR A 290 -14.84 1.40 9.88
CA THR A 290 -13.39 1.45 10.11
C THR A 290 -12.71 2.28 9.03
N TRP A 291 -13.03 2.03 7.76
CA TRP A 291 -12.47 2.81 6.65
C TRP A 291 -12.77 4.30 6.78
N PHE A 292 -14.02 4.66 7.06
CA PHE A 292 -14.44 6.06 7.19
C PHE A 292 -13.79 6.77 8.39
N LEU A 293 -13.73 6.11 9.56
CA LEU A 293 -13.12 6.68 10.76
C LEU A 293 -11.61 6.86 10.59
N LEU A 294 -10.92 5.87 10.01
CA LEU A 294 -9.49 6.00 9.73
C LEU A 294 -9.22 7.04 8.64
N PHE A 295 -10.14 7.23 7.70
CA PHE A 295 -10.04 8.30 6.70
C PHE A 295 -10.13 9.68 7.35
N ILE A 296 -11.12 9.93 8.21
CA ILE A 296 -11.24 11.19 8.96
C ILE A 296 -10.01 11.41 9.85
N GLY A 297 -9.52 10.37 10.53
CA GLY A 297 -8.31 10.45 11.35
C GLY A 297 -7.06 10.86 10.56
N LYS A 298 -6.91 10.40 9.31
CA LYS A 298 -5.80 10.82 8.43
C LYS A 298 -5.92 12.29 8.03
N LEU A 299 -7.14 12.75 7.72
CA LEU A 299 -7.39 14.16 7.39
C LEU A 299 -7.08 15.07 8.58
N PHE A 300 -7.52 14.68 9.78
CA PHE A 300 -7.26 15.40 11.02
C PHE A 300 -5.74 15.57 11.29
N ILE A 301 -4.96 14.48 11.17
CA ILE A 301 -3.50 14.56 11.35
C ILE A 301 -2.88 15.50 10.30
N ALA A 302 -3.32 15.43 9.05
CA ALA A 302 -2.79 16.26 7.99
C ALA A 302 -3.13 17.75 8.17
N GLY A 303 -4.35 18.09 8.59
CA GLY A 303 -4.73 19.47 8.82
C GLY A 303 -4.07 20.06 10.08
N VAL A 304 -3.95 19.30 11.17
CA VAL A 304 -3.17 19.75 12.35
C VAL A 304 -1.71 20.03 11.98
N ALA A 305 -1.06 19.13 11.23
CA ALA A 305 0.32 19.35 10.78
C ALA A 305 0.46 20.61 9.90
N SER A 306 -0.57 20.90 9.09
CA SER A 306 -0.63 22.08 8.24
C SER A 306 -0.78 23.37 9.04
N ILE A 307 -1.66 23.37 10.05
CA ILE A 307 -1.82 24.50 10.98
C ILE A 307 -0.51 24.77 11.72
N LEU A 308 0.15 23.72 12.24
CA LEU A 308 1.45 23.85 12.90
C LEU A 308 2.52 24.44 11.97
N THR A 309 2.53 24.04 10.71
CA THR A 309 3.45 24.57 9.70
C THR A 309 3.19 26.05 9.41
N LEU A 310 1.92 26.45 9.30
CA LEU A 310 1.52 27.86 9.14
C LEU A 310 1.96 28.72 10.33
N VAL A 311 1.74 28.21 11.55
CA VAL A 311 2.18 28.89 12.77
C VAL A 311 3.71 28.99 12.83
N PHE A 312 4.42 27.92 12.49
CA PHE A 312 5.89 27.90 12.46
C PHE A 312 6.47 28.92 11.46
N LEU A 313 5.97 28.94 10.21
CA LEU A 313 6.42 29.89 9.19
C LEU A 313 6.21 31.35 9.61
N ARG A 314 5.18 31.62 10.43
CA ARG A 314 4.91 32.95 10.96
C ARG A 314 5.80 33.31 12.15
N LEU A 315 5.94 32.41 13.11
CA LEU A 315 6.76 32.66 14.32
C LEU A 315 8.23 32.89 13.96
N PHE A 316 8.73 32.24 12.92
CA PHE A 316 10.11 32.33 12.47
C PHE A 316 10.29 33.15 11.19
N GLN A 317 9.31 33.98 10.81
CA GLN A 317 9.34 34.76 9.58
C GLN A 317 10.59 35.68 9.48
N GLU A 318 11.09 36.17 10.62
CA GLU A 318 12.29 37.02 10.67
C GLU A 318 13.61 36.25 10.47
N PHE A 319 13.62 34.93 10.71
CA PHE A 319 14.79 34.07 10.59
C PHE A 319 14.79 33.23 9.31
N LEU A 320 13.68 33.21 8.58
CA LEU A 320 13.50 32.41 7.37
C LEU A 320 13.61 33.29 6.12
N PRO A 321 14.20 32.79 5.03
CA PRO A 321 14.18 33.49 3.76
C PRO A 321 12.73 33.68 3.29
N THR A 322 12.46 34.79 2.59
CA THR A 322 11.13 35.13 2.10
C THR A 322 10.57 34.03 1.19
N VAL A 323 9.53 33.34 1.66
CA VAL A 323 8.85 32.30 0.88
C VAL A 323 7.77 32.95 0.02
N ASN A 324 8.01 33.03 -1.29
CA ASN A 324 7.05 33.62 -2.23
C ASN A 324 5.77 32.78 -2.40
N TYR A 325 5.86 31.46 -2.18
CA TYR A 325 4.73 30.53 -2.33
C TYR A 325 4.52 29.71 -1.05
N VAL A 326 3.85 30.31 -0.06
CA VAL A 326 3.53 29.68 1.24
C VAL A 326 2.70 28.39 1.08
N LEU A 327 1.94 28.26 0.00
CA LEU A 327 1.13 27.07 -0.29
C LEU A 327 1.97 25.81 -0.57
N VAL A 328 3.17 25.95 -1.16
CA VAL A 328 4.03 24.81 -1.52
C VAL A 328 4.45 23.99 -0.29
N PRO A 329 5.08 24.57 0.76
CA PRO A 329 5.43 23.80 1.96
C PRO A 329 4.20 23.24 2.67
N ILE A 330 3.05 23.92 2.66
CA ILE A 330 1.81 23.41 3.24
C ILE A 330 1.34 22.16 2.50
N VAL A 331 1.23 22.21 1.17
CA VAL A 331 0.81 21.05 0.36
C VAL A 331 1.78 19.89 0.54
N MET A 332 3.08 20.15 0.62
CA MET A 332 4.08 19.12 0.90
C MET A 332 3.89 18.49 2.29
N VAL A 333 3.60 19.29 3.32
CA VAL A 333 3.31 18.78 4.66
C VAL A 333 1.99 18.01 4.70
N ILE A 334 0.94 18.46 4.02
CA ILE A 334 -0.34 17.73 3.89
C ILE A 334 -0.09 16.34 3.29
N ILE A 335 0.60 16.28 2.15
CA ILE A 335 0.87 15.02 1.46
C ILE A 335 1.76 14.11 2.34
N GLY A 336 2.84 14.65 2.89
CA GLY A 336 3.78 13.90 3.71
C GLY A 336 3.13 13.35 4.99
N SER A 337 2.42 14.19 5.73
CA SER A 337 1.71 13.78 6.95
C SER A 337 0.60 12.79 6.66
N TYR A 338 -0.15 12.94 5.56
CA TYR A 338 -1.16 11.97 5.14
C TYR A 338 -0.54 10.60 4.82
N MET A 339 0.60 10.57 4.11
CA MET A 339 1.32 9.33 3.81
C MET A 339 1.82 8.63 5.07
N ILE A 340 2.39 9.39 6.01
CA ILE A 340 2.85 8.88 7.31
C ILE A 340 1.64 8.32 8.09
N ALA A 341 0.58 9.11 8.24
CA ALA A 341 -0.65 8.70 8.92
C ALA A 341 -1.23 7.42 8.30
N ASN A 342 -1.23 7.30 6.97
CA ASN A 342 -1.70 6.11 6.29
C ASN A 342 -0.93 4.83 6.70
N GLY A 343 0.40 4.93 6.86
CA GLY A 343 1.23 3.82 7.34
C GLY A 343 0.86 3.36 8.75
N PHE A 344 0.72 4.29 9.69
CA PHE A 344 0.35 3.99 11.08
C PHE A 344 -1.09 3.47 11.20
N PHE A 345 -2.05 4.10 10.51
CA PHE A 345 -3.44 3.66 10.53
C PHE A 345 -3.64 2.28 9.85
N ASN A 346 -2.74 1.86 8.96
CA ASN A 346 -2.79 0.51 8.39
C ASN A 346 -2.51 -0.59 9.45
N VAL A 347 -1.67 -0.30 10.45
CA VAL A 347 -1.48 -1.20 11.61
C VAL A 347 -2.79 -1.35 12.37
N PHE A 348 -3.46 -0.22 12.60
CA PHE A 348 -4.75 -0.20 13.28
C PHE A 348 -5.83 -0.96 12.50
N CYS A 349 -5.91 -0.76 11.19
CA CYS A 349 -6.81 -1.50 10.30
C CYS A 349 -6.58 -3.02 10.44
N THR A 350 -5.31 -3.46 10.34
CA THR A 350 -4.94 -4.87 10.46
C THR A 350 -5.29 -5.44 11.84
N CYS A 351 -5.14 -4.65 12.91
CA CYS A 351 -5.56 -5.02 14.26
C CYS A 351 -7.06 -5.30 14.30
N VAL A 352 -7.88 -4.35 13.87
CA VAL A 352 -9.35 -4.45 13.93
C VAL A 352 -9.85 -5.65 13.13
N GLU A 353 -9.34 -5.86 11.91
CA GLU A 353 -9.73 -7.00 11.08
C GLU A 353 -9.28 -8.34 11.67
N THR A 354 -8.09 -8.39 12.28
CA THR A 354 -7.61 -9.58 12.98
C THR A 354 -8.49 -9.91 14.17
N LEU A 355 -8.78 -8.92 15.04
CA LEU A 355 -9.64 -9.13 16.20
C LEU A 355 -11.05 -9.54 15.76
N PHE A 356 -11.56 -8.97 14.67
CA PHE A 356 -12.86 -9.34 14.12
C PHE A 356 -12.90 -10.77 13.59
N LEU A 357 -11.87 -11.19 12.85
CA LEU A 357 -11.79 -12.56 12.35
C LEU A 357 -11.64 -13.56 13.50
N CYS A 358 -10.78 -13.28 14.47
CA CYS A 358 -10.66 -14.06 15.71
C CYS A 358 -11.99 -14.11 16.46
N PHE A 359 -12.75 -13.01 16.49
CA PHE A 359 -14.08 -12.97 17.09
C PHE A 359 -15.08 -13.88 16.39
N CYS A 360 -15.16 -13.82 15.06
CA CYS A 360 -16.06 -14.71 14.31
C CYS A 360 -15.70 -16.18 14.56
N GLU A 361 -14.41 -16.49 14.64
CA GLU A 361 -13.92 -17.83 14.92
C GLU A 361 -14.19 -18.28 16.37
N ASP A 362 -14.06 -17.38 17.34
CA ASP A 362 -14.39 -17.61 18.76
C ASP A 362 -15.88 -17.98 18.92
N LEU A 363 -16.76 -17.29 18.19
CA LEU A 363 -18.20 -17.61 18.16
C LEU A 363 -18.53 -18.99 17.58
N GLU A 364 -17.72 -19.51 16.65
CA GLU A 364 -17.95 -20.84 16.07
C GLU A 364 -17.41 -21.98 16.94
N ARG A 365 -16.37 -21.69 17.72
CA ARG A 365 -15.65 -22.71 18.50
C ARG A 365 -16.13 -22.83 19.93
N ASN A 366 -16.49 -21.70 20.52
CA ASN A 366 -16.82 -21.58 21.92
C ASN A 366 -18.31 -21.30 22.08
N ASP A 367 -18.92 -21.88 23.10
CA ASP A 367 -20.35 -21.73 23.41
C ASP A 367 -20.58 -20.88 24.67
N GLY A 368 -19.50 -20.48 25.36
CA GLY A 368 -19.55 -19.72 26.61
C GLY A 368 -19.74 -20.59 27.85
N SER A 369 -19.72 -21.92 27.72
CA SER A 369 -19.69 -22.84 28.86
C SER A 369 -18.39 -22.70 29.65
N SER A 370 -18.36 -23.23 30.88
CA SER A 370 -17.13 -23.29 31.69
C SER A 370 -16.02 -24.11 31.00
N SER A 371 -16.40 -25.07 30.15
CA SER A 371 -15.46 -25.89 29.37
C SER A 371 -14.93 -25.19 28.11
N LYS A 372 -15.71 -24.27 27.54
CA LYS A 372 -15.39 -23.52 26.32
C LYS A 372 -15.79 -22.04 26.47
N PRO A 373 -15.11 -21.29 27.35
CA PRO A 373 -15.42 -19.88 27.57
C PRO A 373 -14.99 -19.05 26.36
N TYR A 374 -15.70 -17.95 26.10
CA TYR A 374 -15.28 -16.98 25.11
C TYR A 374 -14.02 -16.23 25.56
N TYR A 375 -13.10 -15.95 24.61
CA TYR A 375 -11.87 -15.20 24.86
C TYR A 375 -12.06 -13.67 24.74
N ILE A 376 -13.18 -13.26 24.15
CA ILE A 376 -13.59 -11.87 24.01
C ILE A 376 -13.87 -11.18 25.37
N SER A 377 -13.64 -9.87 25.43
CA SER A 377 -13.97 -9.10 26.64
C SER A 377 -15.50 -9.12 26.91
N PRO A 378 -15.94 -9.20 28.18
CA PRO A 378 -17.37 -9.28 28.51
C PRO A 378 -18.19 -8.09 27.97
N GLY A 379 -17.57 -6.90 27.91
CA GLY A 379 -18.18 -5.69 27.36
C GLY A 379 -18.44 -5.80 25.86
N LEU A 380 -17.46 -6.30 25.09
CA LEU A 380 -17.60 -6.49 23.65
C LEU A 380 -18.59 -7.63 23.33
N HIS A 381 -18.54 -8.74 24.09
CA HIS A 381 -19.51 -9.85 23.96
C HIS A 381 -20.96 -9.37 24.15
N LYS A 382 -21.23 -8.60 25.21
CA LYS A 382 -22.57 -8.07 25.52
C LYS A 382 -23.12 -7.17 24.42
N ILE A 383 -22.27 -6.32 23.83
CA ILE A 383 -22.67 -5.37 22.79
C ILE A 383 -22.98 -6.10 21.47
N LEU A 384 -22.19 -7.12 21.13
CA LEU A 384 -22.38 -7.89 19.91
C LEU A 384 -23.63 -8.78 19.99
N ARG A 385 -23.89 -9.44 21.13
CA ARG A 385 -25.14 -10.16 21.38
C ARG A 385 -26.37 -9.26 21.29
N LYS A 386 -26.28 -8.04 21.82
CA LYS A 386 -27.36 -7.03 21.71
C LYS A 386 -27.58 -6.57 20.26
N GLY A 387 -26.52 -6.57 19.45
CA GLY A 387 -26.60 -6.33 18.00
C GLY A 387 -27.34 -7.46 17.27
N GLU A 388 -27.10 -8.72 17.65
CA GLU A 388 -27.81 -9.90 17.11
C GLU A 388 -29.31 -9.87 17.40
N GLU A 389 -29.68 -9.56 18.65
CA GLU A 389 -31.08 -9.47 19.06
C GLU A 389 -31.85 -8.41 18.24
N ARG A 390 -31.22 -7.26 17.94
CA ARG A 390 -31.81 -6.22 17.08
C ARG A 390 -31.89 -6.61 15.61
N ALA A 391 -30.85 -7.27 15.08
CA ALA A 391 -30.84 -7.71 13.69
C ALA A 391 -31.93 -8.78 13.44
N LYS A 392 -32.10 -9.70 14.40
CA LYS A 392 -33.19 -10.70 14.36
C LYS A 392 -34.57 -10.05 14.45
N SER A 393 -34.77 -9.04 15.31
CA SER A 393 -36.06 -8.34 15.40
C SER A 393 -36.40 -7.54 14.14
N CYS A 394 -35.41 -6.97 13.47
CA CYS A 394 -35.60 -6.24 12.20
C CYS A 394 -35.81 -7.17 11.00
N ALA A 395 -35.32 -8.41 11.05
CA ALA A 395 -35.57 -9.41 10.01
C ALA A 395 -36.91 -10.15 10.19
N SER A 396 -37.50 -10.09 11.39
CA SER A 396 -38.81 -10.65 11.72
C SER A 396 -39.95 -9.64 11.65
N SER A 397 -39.65 -8.38 11.31
CA SER A 397 -40.61 -7.30 11.03
C SER A 397 -40.58 -7.01 9.54
#